data_AF-A0A6L6DVL4-F1
#
_entry.id   AF-A0A6L6DVL4-F1
#
_cell.length_a   1.000
_cell.length_b   1.000
_cell.length_c   1.000
_cell.angle_alpha   90.00
_cell.angle_beta   90.00
_cell.angle_gamma   90.00
#
_symmetry.space_group_name_H-M   'P 1'
#
loop_
_entity.id
_entity.type
_entity.pdbx_description
1 polymer ?
#
loop_
_entity_poly.entity_id
_entity_poly.type
_entity_poly.pdbx_seq_one_letter_code
_entity_poly.pdbx_strand_id
1 'polypeptide(L)'
;MSAYDIFASLVRDNSPVALVTVVEGPGTGNTMVVTPTEVVAGTLGNEQIDRVVSRDAIGELEAGRTLVRHYGPEGQSTPEDLVDTATVQVFIESFSPPPLMWIFGAVDFTAALARVAKILGYHVTVCDAREIFATRRRFPMADEV
;
A
#
# COMPACT_ATOMS: atom_id res chain seq x y z
N MET A 1 19.57 11.29 1.01
CA MET A 1 18.98 9.95 0.77
C MET A 1 18.10 10.10 -0.45
N SER A 2 18.28 9.27 -1.49
CA SER A 2 17.42 9.36 -2.69
C SER A 2 16.00 8.90 -2.37
N ALA A 3 15.02 9.26 -3.20
CA ALA A 3 13.65 8.74 -3.08
C ALA A 3 13.64 7.20 -3.05
N TYR A 4 14.47 6.58 -3.90
CA TYR A 4 14.62 5.12 -3.94
C TYR A 4 15.19 4.52 -2.66
N ASP A 5 16.15 5.19 -1.99
CA ASP A 5 16.70 4.71 -0.72
C ASP A 5 15.64 4.71 0.40
N ILE A 6 14.79 5.74 0.45
CA ILE A 6 13.68 5.84 1.42
C ILE A 6 12.66 4.73 1.16
N PHE A 7 12.24 4.58 -0.10
CA PHE A 7 11.34 3.51 -0.53
C PHE A 7 11.90 2.13 -0.15
N ALA A 8 13.16 1.86 -0.49
CA ALA A 8 13.79 0.57 -0.20
C ALA A 8 13.90 0.30 1.31
N SER A 9 14.06 1.34 2.15
CA SER A 9 14.02 1.18 3.61
C SER A 9 12.63 0.77 4.08
N LEU A 10 11.59 1.49 3.65
CA LEU A 10 10.19 1.21 4.04
C LEU A 10 9.75 -0.19 3.64
N VAL A 11 10.12 -0.66 2.44
CA VAL A 11 9.84 -2.03 1.99
C VAL A 11 10.53 -3.06 2.90
N ARG A 12 11.80 -2.86 3.27
CA ARG A 12 12.51 -3.77 4.18
C ARG A 12 11.89 -3.82 5.58
N ASP A 13 11.34 -2.70 6.03
CA ASP A 13 10.68 -2.57 7.33
C ASP A 13 9.21 -3.05 7.31
N ASN A 14 8.73 -3.63 6.19
CA ASN A 14 7.32 -3.98 5.97
C ASN A 14 6.35 -2.81 6.23
N SER A 15 6.82 -1.57 6.02
CA SER A 15 6.00 -0.38 6.14
C SER A 15 5.25 -0.14 4.82
N PRO A 16 3.95 0.17 4.86
CA PRO A 16 3.19 0.47 3.65
C PRO A 16 3.80 1.60 2.85
N VAL A 17 4.09 1.36 1.58
CA VAL A 17 4.68 2.38 0.70
C VAL A 17 4.32 2.13 -0.76
N ALA A 18 4.11 3.20 -1.52
CA ALA A 18 4.02 3.17 -2.97
C ALA A 18 5.18 3.93 -3.60
N LEU A 19 5.78 3.35 -4.64
CA LEU A 19 6.68 4.05 -5.54
C LEU A 19 5.89 4.48 -6.77
N VAL A 20 5.93 5.77 -7.07
CA VAL A 20 5.21 6.38 -8.17
C VAL A 20 6.23 6.87 -9.18
N THR A 21 6.12 6.43 -10.43
CA THR A 21 7.09 6.74 -11.48
C THR A 21 6.38 7.27 -12.73
N VAL A 22 6.81 8.41 -13.26
CA VAL A 22 6.35 8.84 -14.59
C VAL A 22 6.99 7.94 -15.65
N VAL A 23 6.17 7.19 -16.38
CA VAL A 23 6.63 6.25 -17.41
C VAL A 23 6.48 6.80 -18.83
N GLU A 24 5.61 7.80 -19.03
CA GLU A 24 5.48 8.50 -20.31
C GLU A 24 5.02 9.95 -20.08
N GLY A 25 5.52 10.89 -20.89
CA GLY A 25 5.17 12.31 -20.84
C GLY A 25 6.22 13.20 -20.14
N PRO A 26 5.91 14.48 -19.89
CA PRO A 26 6.78 15.40 -19.16
C PRO A 26 7.23 14.82 -17.82
N GLY A 27 8.52 14.85 -17.55
CA GLY A 27 9.08 14.31 -16.31
C GLY A 27 9.29 12.79 -16.30
N THR A 28 9.31 12.11 -17.46
CA THR A 28 9.63 10.66 -17.54
C THR A 28 10.87 10.31 -16.73
N GLY A 29 10.74 9.31 -15.85
CA GLY A 29 11.79 8.88 -14.90
C GLY A 29 11.76 9.59 -13.54
N ASN A 30 10.98 10.68 -13.40
CA ASN A 30 10.74 11.29 -12.10
C ASN A 30 9.98 10.30 -11.20
N THR A 31 10.35 10.31 -9.92
CA THR A 31 9.79 9.41 -8.91
C THR A 31 9.32 10.16 -7.69
N MET A 32 8.26 9.65 -7.08
CA MET A 32 7.68 10.12 -5.83
C MET A 32 7.35 8.92 -4.94
N VAL A 33 7.60 9.04 -3.64
CA VAL A 33 7.37 7.98 -2.65
C VAL A 33 6.23 8.39 -1.74
N VAL A 34 5.21 7.55 -1.68
CA VAL A 34 3.95 7.84 -0.99
C VAL A 34 3.72 6.80 0.09
N THR A 35 3.40 7.24 1.29
CA THR A 35 2.95 6.42 2.41
C THR A 35 1.44 6.61 2.59
N PRO A 36 0.74 5.85 3.45
CA PRO A 36 -0.69 6.05 3.69
C PRO A 36 -1.06 7.45 4.19
N THR A 37 -0.10 8.20 4.75
CA THR A 37 -0.34 9.50 5.36
C THR A 37 0.21 10.66 4.56
N GLU A 38 1.31 10.48 3.82
CA GLU A 38 2.02 11.58 3.17
C GLU A 38 2.96 11.15 2.05
N VAL A 39 3.37 12.13 1.24
CA VAL A 39 4.54 12.03 0.35
C VAL A 39 5.80 12.23 1.18
N VAL A 40 6.70 11.24 1.18
CA VAL A 40 7.92 11.27 2.00
C VAL A 40 9.18 11.62 1.20
N ALA A 41 9.13 11.53 -0.14
CA ALA A 41 10.25 11.88 -1.00
C ALA A 41 9.84 12.07 -2.46
N GLY A 42 10.63 12.85 -3.20
CA GLY A 42 10.51 12.99 -4.65
C GLY A 42 9.36 13.90 -5.09
N THR A 43 9.21 14.01 -6.41
CA THR A 43 8.21 14.81 -7.12
C THR A 43 8.10 14.26 -8.54
N LEU A 44 6.93 14.35 -9.16
CA LEU A 44 6.71 14.02 -10.56
C LEU A 44 7.06 15.19 -11.48
N GLY A 45 7.36 16.37 -10.91
CA GLY A 45 7.80 17.57 -11.63
C GLY A 45 6.69 18.60 -11.90
N ASN A 46 5.49 18.37 -11.37
CA ASN A 46 4.36 19.30 -11.44
C ASN A 46 3.53 19.17 -10.15
N GLU A 47 3.36 20.27 -9.41
CA GLU A 47 2.69 20.28 -8.09
C GLU A 47 1.24 19.79 -8.14
N GLN A 48 0.52 20.10 -9.20
CA GLN A 48 -0.88 19.68 -9.35
C GLN A 48 -0.97 18.18 -9.67
N ILE A 49 -0.04 17.67 -10.48
CA ILE A 49 0.11 16.23 -10.71
C ILE A 49 0.49 15.52 -9.41
N ASP A 50 1.50 16.02 -8.68
CA ASP A 50 1.92 15.45 -7.39
C ASP A 50 0.75 15.34 -6.42
N ARG A 51 -0.07 16.39 -6.32
CA ARG A 51 -1.24 16.44 -5.43
C ARG A 51 -2.29 15.39 -5.79
N VAL A 52 -2.63 15.24 -7.07
CA VAL A 52 -3.68 14.29 -7.49
C VAL A 52 -3.16 12.86 -7.48
N VAL A 53 -1.95 12.63 -7.98
CA VAL A 53 -1.35 11.30 -8.06
C VAL A 53 -1.05 10.75 -6.67
N SER A 54 -0.58 11.57 -5.72
CA SER A 54 -0.35 11.10 -4.34
C SER A 54 -1.65 10.62 -3.68
N ARG A 55 -2.76 11.36 -3.83
CA ARG A 55 -4.09 10.93 -3.36
C ARG A 55 -4.49 9.58 -3.96
N ASP A 56 -4.32 9.43 -5.27
CA ASP A 56 -4.70 8.19 -5.95
C ASP A 56 -3.78 7.03 -5.56
N ALA A 57 -2.47 7.28 -5.41
CA ALA A 57 -1.50 6.30 -4.96
C ALA A 57 -1.78 5.80 -3.55
N ILE A 58 -2.27 6.65 -2.64
CA ILE A 58 -2.77 6.21 -1.32
C ILE A 58 -3.92 5.22 -1.49
N GLY A 59 -4.89 5.52 -2.35
CA GLY A 59 -6.02 4.61 -2.63
C GLY A 59 -5.59 3.27 -3.25
N GLU A 60 -4.61 3.29 -4.15
CA GLU A 60 -4.05 2.06 -4.74
C GLU A 60 -3.21 1.26 -3.72
N LEU A 61 -2.51 1.95 -2.81
CA LEU A 61 -1.78 1.35 -1.69
C LEU A 61 -2.72 0.68 -0.68
N GLU A 62 -3.84 1.31 -0.35
CA GLU A 62 -4.88 0.70 0.50
C GLU A 62 -5.49 -0.53 -0.18
N ALA A 63 -5.67 -0.48 -1.50
CA ALA A 63 -6.26 -1.57 -2.26
C ALA A 63 -5.28 -2.71 -2.62
N GLY A 64 -3.97 -2.52 -2.42
CA GLY A 64 -2.94 -3.49 -2.83
C GLY A 64 -2.84 -3.69 -4.32
N ARG A 65 -3.01 -2.61 -5.11
CA ARG A 65 -2.96 -2.68 -6.58
C ARG A 65 -1.76 -1.93 -7.13
N THR A 66 -1.13 -2.56 -8.13
CA THR A 66 -0.06 -2.00 -8.94
C THR A 66 -0.56 -1.83 -10.36
N LEU A 67 -0.52 -0.62 -10.89
CA LEU A 67 -1.12 -0.30 -12.19
C LEU A 67 -0.58 1.01 -12.79
N VAL A 68 -0.90 1.23 -14.06
CA VAL A 68 -0.63 2.50 -14.76
C VAL A 68 -1.91 3.35 -14.77
N ARG A 69 -1.77 4.66 -14.51
CA ARG A 69 -2.84 5.66 -14.66
C ARG A 69 -2.40 6.78 -15.58
N HIS A 70 -3.39 7.46 -16.15
CA HIS A 70 -3.21 8.58 -17.06
C HIS A 70 -3.76 9.85 -16.44
N TYR A 71 -3.00 10.94 -16.55
CA TYR A 71 -3.38 12.25 -16.02
C TYR A 71 -3.23 13.35 -17.07
N GLY A 72 -4.17 14.29 -17.11
CA GLY A 72 -4.03 15.54 -17.84
C GLY A 72 -3.14 16.53 -17.08
N PRO A 73 -2.74 17.66 -17.68
CA PRO A 73 -1.74 18.57 -17.12
C PRO A 73 -2.13 19.20 -15.77
N GLU A 74 -3.43 19.28 -15.50
CA GLU A 74 -4.00 19.83 -14.26
C GLU A 74 -4.50 18.72 -13.31
N GLY A 75 -4.09 17.47 -13.56
CA GLY A 75 -4.48 16.30 -12.76
C GLY A 75 -5.84 15.71 -13.13
N GLN A 76 -6.37 16.01 -14.31
CA GLN A 76 -7.59 15.36 -14.80
C GLN A 76 -7.36 13.86 -14.97
N SER A 77 -8.35 13.02 -14.67
CA SER A 77 -8.22 11.56 -14.75
C SER A 77 -9.43 10.85 -15.36
N THR A 78 -10.44 11.60 -15.81
CA THR A 78 -11.63 11.03 -16.44
C THR A 78 -11.37 10.83 -17.94
N PRO A 79 -11.92 9.78 -18.58
CA PRO A 79 -11.70 9.57 -20.00
C PRO A 79 -12.08 10.77 -20.86
N GLU A 80 -13.16 11.49 -20.50
CA GLU A 80 -13.66 12.63 -21.24
C GLU A 80 -12.71 13.83 -21.19
N ASP A 81 -12.10 14.09 -20.03
CA ASP A 81 -11.14 15.19 -19.85
C ASP A 81 -9.78 14.94 -20.56
N LEU A 82 -9.49 13.68 -20.90
CA LEU A 82 -8.23 13.28 -21.53
C LEU A 82 -8.29 13.24 -23.05
N VAL A 83 -9.49 13.37 -23.64
CA VAL A 83 -9.65 13.43 -25.10
C VAL A 83 -8.92 14.66 -25.64
N ASP A 84 -8.08 14.45 -26.66
CA ASP A 84 -7.25 15.48 -27.32
C ASP A 84 -6.37 16.31 -26.37
N THR A 85 -6.08 15.79 -25.17
CA THR A 85 -5.28 16.47 -24.15
C THR A 85 -3.94 15.75 -23.97
N ALA A 86 -2.86 16.51 -23.79
CA ALA A 86 -1.55 15.94 -23.49
C ALA A 86 -1.60 15.22 -22.13
N THR A 87 -1.16 13.95 -22.09
CA THR A 87 -1.23 13.13 -20.87
C THR A 87 0.14 12.80 -20.31
N VAL A 88 0.17 12.58 -19.00
CA VAL A 88 1.28 11.98 -18.26
C VAL A 88 0.83 10.57 -17.84
N GLN A 89 1.62 9.57 -18.16
CA GLN A 89 1.39 8.20 -17.68
C GLN A 89 2.26 7.94 -16.46
N VAL A 90 1.61 7.46 -15.41
CA VAL A 90 2.25 7.19 -14.13
C VAL A 90 2.04 5.74 -13.76
N PHE A 91 3.13 5.05 -13.44
CA PHE A 91 3.12 3.73 -12.86
C PHE A 91 3.15 3.83 -11.33
N ILE A 92 2.17 3.22 -10.67
CA ILE A 92 2.05 3.17 -9.21
C ILE A 92 2.35 1.74 -8.78
N GLU A 93 3.46 1.55 -8.07
CA GLU A 93 3.89 0.28 -7.49
C GLU A 93 3.56 0.27 -6.00
N SER A 94 2.53 -0.49 -5.61
CA SER A 94 2.05 -0.55 -4.23
C SER A 94 2.66 -1.70 -3.46
N PHE A 95 3.30 -1.40 -2.32
CA PHE A 95 3.79 -2.37 -1.35
C PHE A 95 2.94 -2.23 -0.08
N SER A 96 1.77 -2.87 -0.12
CA SER A 96 0.78 -2.83 0.96
C SER A 96 1.21 -3.71 2.13
N PRO A 97 0.75 -3.39 3.36
CA PRO A 97 0.98 -4.26 4.49
C PRO A 97 0.26 -5.60 4.28
N PRO A 98 0.71 -6.66 4.98
CA PRO A 98 -0.04 -7.91 5.09
C PRO A 98 -1.53 -7.67 5.35
N PRO A 99 -2.45 -8.36 4.64
CA PRO A 99 -3.87 -8.25 4.93
C PRO A 99 -4.15 -8.69 6.38
N LEU A 100 -5.10 -8.02 7.03
CA LEU A 100 -5.45 -8.30 8.42
C LEU A 100 -6.47 -9.45 8.52
N MET A 101 -6.23 -10.40 9.42
CA MET A 101 -7.20 -11.44 9.80
C MET A 101 -7.47 -11.37 11.30
N TRP A 102 -8.68 -10.94 11.63
CA TRP A 102 -9.20 -10.98 13.00
C TRP A 102 -10.00 -12.26 13.22
N ILE A 103 -9.56 -13.09 14.18
CA ILE A 103 -10.26 -14.32 14.55
C ILE A 103 -10.91 -14.12 15.91
N PHE A 104 -12.23 -13.96 15.92
CA PHE A 104 -13.01 -13.88 17.15
C PHE A 104 -13.38 -15.30 17.63
N GLY A 105 -12.84 -15.68 18.78
CA GLY A 105 -13.00 -17.00 19.39
C GLY A 105 -11.67 -17.76 19.46
N ALA A 106 -11.19 -18.02 20.67
CA ALA A 106 -9.95 -18.72 20.97
C ALA A 106 -10.18 -20.22 21.24
N VAL A 107 -10.75 -20.91 20.25
CA VAL A 107 -11.02 -22.36 20.30
C VAL A 107 -9.90 -23.15 19.61
N ASP A 108 -9.92 -24.49 19.71
CA ASP A 108 -8.82 -25.32 19.19
C ASP A 108 -8.68 -25.24 17.65
N PHE A 109 -9.78 -24.99 16.94
CA PHE A 109 -9.75 -24.74 15.49
C PHE A 109 -9.03 -23.44 15.11
N THR A 110 -9.02 -22.44 15.99
CA THR A 110 -8.37 -21.14 15.75
C THR A 110 -6.87 -21.29 15.51
N ALA A 111 -6.21 -22.23 16.19
CA ALA A 111 -4.79 -22.49 15.98
C ALA A 111 -4.50 -23.04 14.58
N ALA A 112 -5.39 -23.88 14.04
CA ALA A 112 -5.27 -24.40 12.67
C ALA A 112 -5.50 -23.29 11.63
N LEU A 113 -6.55 -22.47 11.83
CA LEU A 113 -6.84 -21.34 10.96
C LEU A 113 -5.69 -20.33 10.95
N ALA A 114 -5.17 -19.96 12.11
CA ALA A 114 -4.04 -19.03 12.24
C ALA A 114 -2.82 -19.51 11.46
N ARG A 115 -2.49 -20.82 11.50
CA ARG A 115 -1.36 -21.36 10.72
C ARG A 115 -1.55 -21.20 9.21
N VAL A 116 -2.75 -21.50 8.70
CA VAL A 116 -3.06 -21.33 7.27
C VAL A 116 -3.01 -19.85 6.90
N ALA A 117 -3.58 -18.97 7.72
CA ALA A 117 -3.55 -17.54 7.52
C ALA A 117 -2.13 -16.97 7.45
N LYS A 118 -1.22 -17.43 8.33
CA LYS A 118 0.20 -17.05 8.26
C LYS A 118 0.88 -17.50 6.96
N ILE A 119 0.58 -18.70 6.46
CA ILE A 119 1.10 -19.17 5.15
C ILE A 119 0.60 -18.28 4.02
N LEU A 120 -0.65 -17.82 4.09
CA LEU A 120 -1.24 -16.89 3.13
C LEU A 120 -0.74 -15.44 3.30
N GLY A 121 0.16 -15.17 4.24
CA GLY A 121 0.77 -13.86 4.44
C GLY A 121 -0.10 -12.88 5.24
N TYR A 122 -1.09 -13.35 6.01
CA TYR A 122 -1.89 -12.47 6.86
C TYR A 122 -1.14 -12.02 8.12
N HIS A 123 -1.48 -10.83 8.59
CA HIS A 123 -1.31 -10.43 9.98
C HIS A 123 -2.52 -10.93 10.79
N VAL A 124 -2.29 -11.82 11.75
CA VAL A 124 -3.33 -12.57 12.45
C VAL A 124 -3.45 -12.10 13.88
N THR A 125 -4.64 -11.62 14.24
CA THR A 125 -5.01 -11.27 15.61
C THR A 125 -6.09 -12.22 16.11
N VAL A 126 -5.88 -12.88 17.24
CA VAL A 126 -6.87 -13.74 17.89
C VAL A 126 -7.49 -12.99 19.07
N CYS A 127 -8.81 -12.86 19.11
CA CYS A 127 -9.52 -12.15 20.17
C CYS A 127 -10.57 -13.06 20.81
N ASP A 128 -10.58 -13.17 22.14
CA ASP A 128 -11.64 -13.84 22.90
C ASP A 128 -11.85 -13.10 24.23
N ALA A 129 -13.11 -12.95 24.65
CA ALA A 129 -13.43 -12.29 25.92
C ALA A 129 -12.93 -13.06 27.15
N ARG A 130 -12.58 -14.34 26.98
CA ARG A 130 -12.10 -15.21 28.05
C ARG A 130 -10.57 -15.30 27.99
N GLU A 131 -9.92 -14.54 28.87
CA GLU A 131 -8.45 -14.43 28.97
C GLU A 131 -7.75 -15.80 29.04
N ILE A 132 -8.35 -16.79 29.73
CA ILE A 132 -7.76 -18.13 29.86
C ILE A 132 -7.63 -18.86 28.52
N PHE A 133 -8.43 -18.49 27.51
CA PHE A 133 -8.39 -19.08 26.18
C PHE A 133 -7.45 -18.32 25.24
N ALA A 134 -7.52 -16.99 25.20
CA ALA A 134 -6.70 -16.13 24.34
C ALA A 134 -5.30 -15.91 24.97
N THR A 135 -4.40 -16.88 24.78
CA THR A 135 -3.02 -16.78 25.27
C THR A 135 -1.99 -17.04 24.16
N ARG A 136 -0.85 -16.34 24.22
CA ARG A 136 0.30 -16.56 23.32
C ARG A 136 0.76 -18.01 23.28
N ARG A 137 0.69 -18.72 24.41
CA ARG A 137 1.05 -20.15 24.50
C ARG A 137 0.15 -21.03 23.62
N ARG A 138 -1.14 -20.71 23.49
CA ARG A 138 -2.08 -21.48 22.64
C ARG A 138 -2.00 -21.08 21.18
N PHE A 139 -1.65 -19.83 20.88
CA PHE A 139 -1.57 -19.30 19.51
C PHE A 139 -0.21 -18.64 19.22
N PRO A 140 0.90 -19.41 19.24
CA PRO A 140 2.26 -18.86 19.08
C PRO A 140 2.52 -18.28 17.68
N MET A 141 1.68 -18.63 16.69
CA MET A 141 1.80 -18.15 15.31
C MET A 141 1.00 -16.87 15.05
N ALA A 142 0.10 -16.48 15.97
CA ALA A 142 -0.65 -15.23 15.83
C ALA A 142 0.28 -14.05 16.15
N ASP A 143 0.15 -12.97 15.38
CA ASP A 143 0.91 -11.74 15.58
C ASP A 143 0.43 -11.03 16.86
N GLU A 144 -0.86 -11.14 17.18
CA GLU A 144 -1.51 -10.63 18.39
C GLU A 144 -2.51 -11.62 18.99
N VAL A 145 -2.64 -11.61 20.32
CA VAL A 145 -3.60 -12.39 21.11
C VAL A 145 -4.08 -11.56 22.28
#